data_AF-A0A9X8ZCG0-F1
#
_entry.id   AF-A0A9X8ZCG0-F1
#
_cell.length_a   1.000
_cell.length_b   1.000
_cell.length_c   1.000
_cell.angle_alpha   90.00
_cell.angle_beta   90.00
_cell.angle_gamma   90.00
#
_symmetry.space_group_name_H-M   'P 1'
#
loop_
_entity.id
_entity.type
_entity.pdbx_description
1 polymer ?
#
loop_
_entity_poly.entity_id
_entity_poly.type
_entity_poly.pdbx_seq_one_letter_code
_entity_poly.pdbx_strand_id
1 'polypeptide(L)' 'MGELDEIYSNYAEEVFKYLMCLCHNSDLSEELTQETFYQAVKSIDRYNGECKMSVWLCQIAKHSYYKHLERNKKQQRHM' A
#
# COMPACT_ATOMS: atom_id res chain seq x y z
N MET A 1 -1.87 21.45 4.27
CA MET A 1 -2.69 20.50 3.50
C MET A 1 -2.06 20.37 2.12
N GLY A 2 -0.83 19.84 2.04
CA GLY A 2 0.11 20.16 0.94
C GLY A 2 0.86 18.96 0.38
N GLU A 3 1.78 18.37 1.14
CA GLU A 3 2.69 17.35 0.57
C GLU A 3 2.05 15.95 0.46
N LEU A 4 1.30 15.53 1.48
CA LEU A 4 0.67 14.20 1.49
C LEU A 4 -0.48 14.09 0.48
N ASP A 5 -1.25 15.15 0.29
CA ASP A 5 -2.32 15.21 -0.71
C ASP A 5 -1.73 15.13 -2.12
N GLU A 6 -0.61 15.82 -2.38
CA GLU A 6 0.12 15.71 -3.64
C GLU A 6 0.68 14.30 -3.88
N ILE A 7 1.27 13.67 -2.85
CA ILE A 7 1.75 12.28 -2.94
C ILE A 7 0.56 11.35 -3.25
N TYR A 8 -0.58 11.53 -2.58
CA TYR A 8 -1.77 10.72 -2.85
C TYR A 8 -2.25 10.93 -4.30
N SER A 9 -2.47 12.17 -4.72
CA SER A 9 -2.94 12.48 -6.08
C SER A 9 -1.99 11.98 -7.18
N ASN A 10 -0.68 12.00 -6.94
CA ASN A 10 0.31 11.59 -7.93
C ASN A 10 0.52 10.07 -8.01
N TYR A 11 0.33 9.34 -6.90
CA TYR A 11 0.73 7.93 -6.84
C TYR A 11 -0.42 6.95 -6.53
N ALA A 12 -1.61 7.42 -6.14
CA ALA A 12 -2.71 6.53 -5.77
C ALA A 12 -3.11 5.57 -6.90
N GLU A 13 -3.20 6.07 -8.13
CA GLU A 13 -3.54 5.24 -9.29
C GLU A 13 -2.46 4.19 -9.59
N GLU A 14 -1.17 4.55 -9.47
CA GLU A 14 -0.05 3.63 -9.70
C GLU A 14 -0.02 2.52 -8.65
N VAL A 15 -0.17 2.88 -7.37
CA VAL A 15 -0.23 1.93 -6.25
C VAL A 15 -1.44 1.01 -6.37
N PHE A 16 -2.61 1.56 -6.74
CA PHE A 16 -3.82 0.78 -6.97
C PHE A 16 -3.64 -0.23 -8.10
N LYS A 17 -3.10 0.20 -9.25
CA LYS A 17 -2.83 -0.70 -10.39
C LYS A 17 -1.83 -1.79 -10.03
N TYR A 18 -0.79 -1.45 -9.27
CA TYR A 18 0.17 -2.43 -8.78
C TYR A 18 -0.49 -3.48 -7.87
N LEU A 19 -1.35 -3.05 -6.94
CA LEU A 19 -2.10 -3.95 -6.06
C LEU A 19 -3.12 -4.80 -6.83
N MET A 20 -3.79 -4.23 -7.83
CA MET A 20 -4.69 -4.95 -8.74
C MET A 20 -3.98 -6.11 -9.43
N CYS A 21 -2.76 -5.89 -9.91
CA CYS A 21 -1.94 -6.95 -10.51
C CYS A 21 -1.50 -8.02 -9.51
N LEU A 22 -1.42 -7.71 -8.22
CA LEU A 22 -1.03 -8.67 -7.18
C LEU A 22 -2.22 -9.48 -6.67
N CYS A 23 -3.29 -8.81 -6.24
CA CYS A 23 -4.40 -9.46 -5.54
C CYS A 23 -5.56 -9.86 -6.47
N HIS A 24 -5.62 -9.31 -7.69
CA HIS A 24 -6.68 -9.57 -8.68
C HIS A 24 -8.10 -9.32 -8.13
N ASN A 25 -8.24 -8.37 -7.21
CA ASN A 25 -9.50 -8.02 -6.57
C ASN A 25 -9.56 -6.49 -6.36
N SER A 26 -10.61 -5.85 -6.89
CA SER A 26 -10.77 -4.39 -6.85
C SER A 26 -10.94 -3.86 -5.44
N ASP A 27 -11.87 -4.42 -4.69
CA ASP A 27 -12.20 -3.96 -3.33
C ASP A 27 -10.98 -4.09 -2.41
N LEU A 28 -10.28 -5.23 -2.50
CA LEU A 28 -9.06 -5.45 -1.73
C LEU A 28 -7.92 -4.53 -2.18
N SER A 29 -7.81 -4.23 -3.47
CA SER A 29 -6.80 -3.28 -3.97
C SER A 29 -7.06 -1.88 -3.44
N GLU A 30 -8.31 -1.46 -3.38
CA GLU A 30 -8.70 -0.16 -2.82
C GLU A 30 -8.38 -0.09 -1.32
N GLU A 31 -8.77 -1.10 -0.55
CA GLU A 31 -8.46 -1.20 0.88
C GLU A 31 -6.94 -1.14 1.12
N LEU A 32 -6.17 -1.93 0.39
CA LEU A 32 -4.72 -1.97 0.52
C LEU A 32 -4.05 -0.68 0.04
N THR A 33 -4.63 0.03 -0.94
CA THR A 33 -4.14 1.33 -1.38
C THR A 33 -4.28 2.33 -0.25
N GLN A 34 -5.47 2.41 0.38
CA GLN A 34 -5.71 3.28 1.53
C GLN A 34 -4.77 2.96 2.69
N GLU A 35 -4.61 1.67 3.04
CA GLU A 35 -3.67 1.25 4.09
C GLU A 35 -2.22 1.60 3.74
N THR A 36 -1.84 1.52 2.46
CA THR A 36 -0.50 1.92 2.00
C THR A 36 -0.23 3.38 2.29
N PHE A 37 -1.13 4.28 1.90
CA PHE A 37 -0.95 5.71 2.16
C PHE A 37 -1.06 6.02 3.66
N TYR A 38 -1.91 5.33 4.42
CA TYR A 38 -1.94 5.45 5.87
C TYR A 38 -0.59 5.10 6.52
N GLN A 39 0.05 4.00 6.11
CA GLN A 39 1.39 3.64 6.60
C GLN A 39 2.46 4.60 6.09
N ALA A 40 2.35 5.08 4.85
CA ALA A 40 3.25 6.07 4.29
C ALA A 40 3.24 7.36 5.12
N VAL A 41 2.07 7.90 5.46
CA VAL A 41 1.92 9.08 6.34
C VAL A 41 2.64 8.87 7.68
N LYS A 42 2.51 7.68 8.27
CA LYS A 42 3.14 7.36 9.57
C LYS A 42 4.65 7.16 9.50
N SER A 43 5.21 6.98 8.32
CA SER A 43 6.62 6.62 8.12
C SER A 43 7.35 7.55 7.16
N ILE A 44 6.71 8.63 6.71
CA ILE A 44 7.25 9.57 5.73
C ILE A 44 8.56 10.22 6.22
N ASP A 45 8.69 10.47 7.52
CA ASP A 45 9.93 10.99 8.12
C ASP A 45 11.12 10.03 7.99
N ARG A 46 10.88 8.75 7.66
CA ARG A 46 11.92 7.74 7.42
C ARG A 46 12.29 7.60 5.95
N TYR A 47 11.54 8.23 5.06
CA TYR A 47 11.87 8.25 3.64
C TYR A 47 13.04 9.21 3.42
N ASN A 48 14.18 8.67 3.03
CA ASN A 48 15.44 9.39 2.86
C ASN A 48 15.74 9.80 1.41
N GLY A 49 14.81 9.54 0.48
CA GLY A 49 14.98 9.87 -0.94
C GLY A 49 15.97 9.00 -1.72
N GLU A 50 16.49 7.90 -1.15
CA GLU A 50 17.44 7.01 -1.83
C GLU A 50 16.79 6.23 -2.99
N CYS A 51 15.48 6.07 -2.98
CA CYS A 51 14.71 5.46 -4.07
C CYS A 51 13.56 6.36 -4.49
N LYS A 52 12.92 6.07 -5.63
CA LYS A 52 11.75 6.82 -6.09
C LYS A 52 10.59 6.62 -5.11
N MET A 53 9.78 7.67 -4.91
CA MET A 53 8.59 7.62 -4.06
C MET A 53 7.66 6.47 -4.46
N SER A 54 7.44 6.23 -5.77
CA SER A 54 6.63 5.11 -6.23
C SER A 54 7.20 3.74 -5.85
N VAL A 55 8.53 3.58 -5.89
CA VAL A 55 9.19 2.33 -5.47
C VAL A 55 8.99 2.11 -3.98
N TRP A 56 9.16 3.16 -3.17
CA TRP A 56 8.94 3.09 -1.73
C TRP A 56 7.48 2.77 -1.39
N LEU A 57 6.51 3.43 -2.03
CA LEU A 57 5.08 3.14 -1.85
C LEU A 57 4.71 1.71 -2.26
N CYS A 58 5.25 1.21 -3.38
CA CYS A 58 5.04 -0.18 -3.80
C CYS A 58 5.63 -1.21 -2.81
N GLN A 59 6.71 -0.87 -2.09
CA GLN A 59 7.24 -1.71 -1.02
C GLN A 59 6.28 -1.77 0.17
N ILE A 60 5.72 -0.63 0.58
CA ILE A 60 4.69 -0.57 1.64
C ILE A 60 3.46 -1.38 1.21
N ALA A 61 2.96 -1.17 0.00
CA ALA A 61 1.81 -1.88 -0.56
C ALA A 61 2.01 -3.40 -0.57
N LYS A 62 3.18 -3.86 -1.02
CA LYS A 62 3.57 -5.27 -1.00
C LYS A 62 3.56 -5.84 0.42
N HIS A 63 4.09 -5.10 1.39
CA HIS A 63 4.09 -5.52 2.78
C HIS A 63 2.67 -5.63 3.36
N SER A 64 1.82 -4.63 3.09
CA SER A 64 0.41 -4.63 3.49
C SER A 64 -0.35 -5.82 2.90
N TYR A 65 -0.12 -6.13 1.62
CA TYR A 65 -0.72 -7.28 0.95
C TYR A 65 -0.29 -8.62 1.60
N TYR A 66 1.00 -8.83 1.85
CA TYR A 66 1.45 -10.07 2.50
C TYR A 66 0.90 -10.21 3.92
N LYS A 67 0.85 -9.12 4.69
CA LYS A 67 0.24 -9.12 6.01
C LYS A 67 -1.25 -9.50 5.95
N HIS A 68 -1.97 -9.03 4.93
CA HIS A 68 -3.35 -9.42 4.67
C HIS A 68 -3.46 -10.93 4.35
N LEU A 69 -2.58 -11.47 3.50
CA LEU A 69 -2.54 -12.90 3.18
C LEU A 69 -2.26 -13.77 4.41
N GLU A 70 -1.31 -13.37 5.27
CA GLU A 70 -0.99 -14.09 6.50
C GLU A 70 -2.17 -14.13 7.48
N ARG A 71 -2.90 -13.02 7.61
CA ARG A 71 -4.10 -12.91 8.45
C ARG A 71 -5.22 -13.81 7.93
N ASN A 72 -5.49 -13.79 6.62
CA ASN A 72 -6.51 -14.65 6.02
C ASN A 72 -6.19 -16.14 6.20
N LYS A 73 -4.93 -16.54 6.00
CA LYS A 73 -4.50 -17.93 6.25
C LYS A 73 -4.72 -18.36 7.70
N LYS A 74 -4.51 -17.47 8.68
CA LYS A 74 -4.78 -17.77 10.09
C LYS A 74 -6.28 -17.91 10.36
N GLN A 75 -7.10 -17.02 9.80
CA GLN A 75 -8.55 -17.08 9.95
C GLN A 75 -9.15 -18.37 9.35
N GLN A 76 -8.68 -18.77 8.18
CA GLN A 76 -9.09 -20.04 7.53
C GLN A 76 -8.66 -21.30 8.31
N ARG A 77 -7.58 -21.22 9.10
CA ARG A 77 -7.11 -22.35 9.94
C ARG A 77 -7.85 -22.51 11.26
N HIS A 78 -8.61 -21.48 11.66
CA HIS A 78 -9.39 -21.47 12.90
C HIS A 78 -10.90 -21.65 12.67
N MET A 79 -11.31 -21.83 11.41
CA MET A 79 -12.63 -22.34 11.02
C MET A 79 -12.53 -23.84 10.78
#